data_AF-A0A2P7BF63-F1
#
_entry.id   AF-A0A2P7BF63-F1
#
_cell.length_a   1.000
_cell.length_b   1.000
_cell.length_c   1.000
_cell.angle_alpha   90.00
_cell.angle_beta   90.00
_cell.angle_gamma   90.00
#
_symmetry.space_group_name_H-M   'P 1'
#
loop_
_entity.id
_entity.type
_entity.pdbx_description
1 polymer ?
#
loop_
_entity_poly.entity_id
_entity_poly.type
_entity_poly.pdbx_seq_one_letter_code
_entity_poly.pdbx_strand_id
1 'polypeptide(L)' 'MERIKNVIREYEEIAERLEAGKDHVYRKTRFGENEDISVQTAGHYRRLLSHYKEIVARNEAKKKQSGKKQAGTKR' A
#
# COMPACT_ATOMS: atom_id res chain seq x y z
N MET A 1 0.69 1.97 13.87
CA MET A 1 0.34 1.12 12.70
C MET A 1 -0.99 1.48 12.08
N GLU A 2 -1.94 2.05 12.83
CA GLU A 2 -3.27 2.45 12.31
C GLU A 2 -3.18 3.41 11.11
N ARG A 3 -2.28 4.40 11.17
CA ARG A 3 -2.01 5.30 10.03
C ARG A 3 -1.58 4.57 8.75
N ILE A 4 -0.69 3.57 8.85
CA ILE A 4 -0.23 2.79 7.69
C ILE A 4 -1.36 1.91 7.15
N LYS A 5 -2.19 1.34 8.04
CA LYS A 5 -3.36 0.55 7.62
C LYS A 5 -4.39 1.42 6.87
N ASN A 6 -4.59 2.68 7.28
CA ASN A 6 -5.45 3.62 6.55
C ASN A 6 -4.87 3.96 5.18
N VAL A 7 -3.56 4.26 5.09
CA VAL A 7 -2.89 4.52 3.80
C VAL A 7 -3.01 3.33 2.86
N ILE A 8 -2.88 2.10 3.35
CA ILE A 8 -3.09 0.89 2.56
C ILE A 8 -4.51 0.86 1.98
N ARG A 9 -5.54 1.16 2.79
CA ARG A 9 -6.93 1.18 2.31
C ARG A 9 -7.16 2.26 1.25
N GLU A 10 -6.63 3.46 1.47
CA GLU A 10 -6.73 4.56 0.51
C GLU A 10 -6.08 4.21 -0.83
N TYR A 11 -4.87 3.62 -0.79
CA TYR A 11 -4.16 3.21 -2.01
C TYR A 11 -4.80 2.00 -2.70
N GLU A 12 -5.45 1.10 -1.97
CA GLU A 12 -6.26 0.03 -2.55
C GLU A 12 -7.45 0.59 -3.32
N GLU A 13 -8.16 1.57 -2.75
CA GLU A 13 -9.29 2.21 -3.40
C GLU A 13 -8.86 3.00 -4.65
N ILE A 14 -7.75 3.74 -4.57
CA ILE A 14 -7.21 4.49 -5.72
C ILE A 14 -6.81 3.54 -6.84
N ALA A 15 -6.08 2.46 -6.53
CA ALA A 15 -5.68 1.48 -7.54
C ALA A 15 -6.89 0.83 -8.21
N GLU A 16 -7.91 0.45 -7.44
CA GLU A 16 -9.13 -0.15 -7.97
C GLU A 16 -9.89 0.82 -8.88
N ARG A 17 -10.01 2.10 -8.50
CA ARG A 17 -10.66 3.12 -9.33
C ARG A 17 -9.93 3.34 -10.66
N LEU A 18 -8.60 3.36 -10.65
CA LEU A 18 -7.78 3.48 -11.84
C LEU A 18 -7.90 2.25 -12.75
N GLU A 19 -7.90 1.03 -12.18
CA GLU A 19 -8.08 -0.22 -12.96
C GLU A 19 -9.49 -0.36 -13.54
N ALA A 20 -10.50 0.13 -12.83
CA ALA A 20 -11.89 0.13 -13.27
C ALA A 20 -12.21 1.23 -14.30
N GLY A 21 -11.24 2.09 -14.64
CA GLY A 21 -11.46 3.25 -15.52
C GLY A 21 -12.43 4.28 -14.93
N LYS A 22 -12.60 4.30 -13.61
CA LYS A 22 -13.41 5.31 -12.90
C LYS A 22 -12.61 6.57 -12.59
N ASP A 23 -11.29 6.44 -12.58
CA ASP A 23 -10.34 7.53 -12.38
C ASP A 23 -9.28 7.45 -13.48
N HIS A 24 -8.76 8.61 -13.90
CA HIS A 24 -7.77 8.70 -14.96
C HIS A 24 -6.62 9.63 -14.57
N VAL A 25 -5.40 9.12 -14.76
CA VAL A 25 -4.18 9.88 -14.51
C VAL A 25 -3.50 10.11 -15.86
N TYR A 26 -3.37 11.40 -16.18
CA TYR A 26 -2.71 11.84 -17.40
C TYR A 26 -1.36 12.47 -17.08
N ARG A 27 -0.37 12.14 -17.90
CA ARG A 27 0.94 12.78 -17.88
C ARG A 27 1.10 13.62 -19.14
N LYS A 28 1.53 14.88 -18.98
CA LYS A 28 1.96 15.68 -20.13
C LYS A 28 3.26 15.13 -20.71
N THR A 29 3.24 14.79 -21.99
CA THR A 29 4.44 14.45 -22.74
C THR A 29 5.24 15.71 -23.08
N ARG A 30 6.47 15.52 -23.57
CA ARG A 30 7.33 16.63 -24.01
C ARG A 30 6.70 17.45 -25.15
N PHE A 31 5.78 16.84 -25.90
CA PHE A 31 5.09 17.46 -27.03
C PHE A 31 3.75 18.12 -26.63
N GLY A 32 3.40 18.10 -25.34
CA GLY A 32 2.18 18.72 -24.81
C GLY A 32 0.94 17.83 -24.89
N GLU A 33 1.08 16.58 -25.35
CA GLU A 33 0.00 15.60 -25.41
C GLU A 33 -0.25 14.99 -24.02
N ASN A 34 -1.50 14.60 -23.77
CA ASN A 34 -1.86 13.89 -22.54
C ASN A 34 -1.76 12.38 -22.80
N GLU A 35 -0.77 11.74 -22.19
CA GLU A 35 -0.63 10.29 -22.18
C GLU A 35 -1.42 9.72 -20.99
N ASP A 36 -2.35 8.78 -21.25
CA ASP A 36 -3.01 8.02 -20.19
C ASP A 36 -1.99 7.07 -19.54
N ILE A 37 -1.71 7.32 -18.26
CA ILE A 37 -0.82 6.50 -17.45
C ILE A 37 -1.58 5.82 -16.31
N SER A 38 -2.91 5.72 -16.42
CA SER A 38 -3.79 5.21 -15.36
C SER A 38 -3.43 3.77 -14.97
N VAL A 39 -3.25 2.89 -15.96
CA VAL A 39 -2.87 1.48 -15.75
C VAL A 39 -1.47 1.37 -15.14
N GLN A 40 -0.52 2.20 -15.60
CA GLN A 40 0.85 2.21 -15.07
C GLN A 40 0.86 2.67 -13.61
N THR A 41 0.08 3.70 -13.32
CA THR A 41 -0.10 4.26 -11.97
C THR A 41 -0.76 3.25 -11.04
N ALA A 42 -1.80 2.55 -11.49
CA ALA A 42 -2.43 1.48 -10.73
C ALA A 42 -1.44 0.35 -10.39
N GLY A 43 -0.67 -0.09 -11.39
CA GLY A 43 0.39 -1.08 -11.18
C GLY A 43 1.45 -0.64 -10.17
N HIS A 44 1.78 0.65 -10.16
CA HIS A 44 2.69 1.23 -9.16
C HIS A 44 2.11 1.16 -7.74
N TYR A 45 0.84 1.56 -7.57
CA TYR A 45 0.14 1.45 -6.28
C TYR A 45 0.07 0.00 -5.80
N ARG A 46 -0.19 -0.97 -6.67
CA ARG A 46 -0.19 -2.41 -6.32
C ARG A 46 1.16 -2.87 -5.73
N ARG A 47 2.28 -2.42 -6.30
CA ARG A 47 3.62 -2.74 -5.76
C ARG A 47 3.85 -2.10 -4.40
N LEU A 48 3.49 -0.82 -4.23
CA LEU A 48 3.59 -0.12 -2.94
C LEU A 48 2.75 -0.81 -1.86
N LEU A 49 1.52 -1.18 -2.19
CA LEU A 49 0.61 -1.91 -1.30
C LEU A 49 1.20 -3.23 -0.83
N SER A 50 1.79 -4.01 -1.74
CA SER A 50 2.47 -5.26 -1.38
C SER A 50 3.56 -5.02 -0.34
N HIS A 51 4.37 -3.98 -0.54
CA HIS A 51 5.44 -3.62 0.39
C HIS A 51 4.91 -3.19 1.76
N TYR A 52 3.89 -2.32 1.79
CA TYR A 52 3.30 -1.87 3.05
C TYR A 52 2.61 -3.00 3.81
N LYS A 53 1.90 -3.90 3.13
CA LYS A 53 1.30 -5.09 3.74
C LYS A 53 2.35 -5.98 4.39
N GLU A 54 3.50 -6.16 3.74
CA GLU A 54 4.63 -6.91 4.31
C GLU A 54 5.18 -6.25 5.59
N ILE A 55 5.40 -4.93 5.57
CA ILE A 55 5.86 -4.19 6.76
C ILE A 55 4.87 -4.35 7.92
N VAL A 56 3.57 -4.25 7.65
CA VAL A 56 2.52 -4.46 8.65
C VAL A 56 2.60 -5.88 9.23
N ALA A 57 2.65 -6.90 8.38
CA ALA A 57 2.74 -8.29 8.81
C ALA A 57 3.99 -8.55 9.67
N ARG A 58 5.15 -8.03 9.26
CA ARG A 58 6.41 -8.14 10.03
C ARG A 58 6.31 -7.44 11.39
N ASN A 59 5.69 -6.27 11.46
CA ASN A 59 5.52 -5.53 12.72
C ASN A 59 4.57 -6.27 13.68
N GLU A 60 3.45 -6.78 13.16
CA GLU A 60 2.49 -7.56 13.95
C GLU A 60 3.10 -8.87 14.46
N ALA A 61 3.91 -9.55 13.64
CA ALA A 61 4.66 -10.73 14.07
C ALA A 61 5.67 -10.40 15.19
N LYS A 62 6.43 -9.30 15.06
CA LYS A 62 7.35 -8.83 16.11
C LYS A 62 6.62 -8.50 17.41
N LYS A 63 5.48 -7.81 17.36
CA LYS A 63 4.67 -7.52 18.56
C LYS A 63 4.21 -8.79 19.27
N LYS A 64 3.74 -9.79 18.53
CA LYS A 64 3.34 -11.10 19.09
C LYS A 64 4.51 -11.84 19.74
N GLN A 65 5.71 -11.73 19.17
CA GLN A 65 6.91 -12.37 19.71
C GLN A 65 7.44 -11.68 20.98
N SER A 66 7.38 -10.34 21.04
CA SER A 66 7.73 -9.56 22.23
C SER A 66 6.78 -9.80 23.40
N GLY A 67 5.48 -9.96 23.14
CA GLY A 67 4.49 -10.29 24.17
C GLY A 67 4.69 -11.68 24.80
N LYS A 68 5.20 -12.66 24.04
CA LYS A 68 5.50 -14.01 24.57
C LYS A 68 6.74 -14.05 25.49
N LYS A 69 7.73 -13.17 25.29
CA LYS A 69 8.95 -13.17 26.12
C LYS A 69 8.74 -12.61 27.53
N GLN A 70 7.77 -11.73 27.75
CA GLN A 70 7.50 -11.15 29.08
C GLN A 70 6.67 -12.06 30.00
N ALA A 71 5.98 -13.07 29.47
CA ALA A 71 5.19 -14.02 30.27
C ALA A 71 6.01 -15.22 30.80
N GLY A 72 7.28 -15.37 30.39
CA GLY A 72 8.11 -16.54 30.68
C GLY A 72 9.04 -16.43 31.89
N THR A 73 9.19 -15.25 32.51
CA THR A 73 10.14 -15.02 33.63
C THR A 73 9.39 -14.77 34.93
N LYS A 74 8.70 -15.79 35.42
CA LYS A 74 8.37 -15.96 36.85
C LYS A 74 8.44 -17.45 37.16
N ARG A 75 9.65 -17.94 37.46
CA ARG A 75 9.87 -19.15 38.23
C ARG A 75 11.01 -18.87 39.20
#